data_AF-A0A9W4S8S2-F1
#
_entry.id   AF-A0A9W4S8S2-F1
#
_cell.length_a   1.000
_cell.length_b   1.000
_cell.length_c   1.000
_cell.angle_alpha   90.00
_cell.angle_beta   90.00
_cell.angle_gamma   90.00
#
_symmetry.space_group_name_H-M   'P 1'
#
loop_
_entity.id
_entity.type
_entity.pdbx_description
1 polymer ?
#
loop_
_entity_poly.entity_id
_entity_poly.type
_entity_poly.pdbx_seq_one_letter_code
_entity_poly.pdbx_strand_id
1 'polypeptide(L)'
;NVLRVLSRQLGVFGNVKTDKATIDLLWAAADALVKAVARDAVGDDGKDEEEAPASDRPGRWGQALMELGSTVCTPKPNCGECPITATCRAYAEGLLLAARSKKPKVEDIEDLCSICEPFEEDGDEGSVSGDDSDAPPKKPTKGVKGAKAAAPGPKQATLAAFKFVSKNAEKDDASPKQRPTVDAKALETVADHARKFPLKVVKKAVREEETLVCAIRRADGQLLIHRRPEKGLLAGLWEFPSHTLPAATSNTATSRKKDAQAYASGLIAGGKKEKLRHAGELGSVPWLFSHLKLTMHVHLFEADGPGDYVSSHARSRWAAVQEVEDESMGTGMRKCWALVRERVEE
;
A
#
# COMPACT_ATOMS: atom_id res chain seq x y z
N ASN A 1 -11.36 -1.12 -4.59
CA ASN A 1 -11.22 0.17 -5.30
C ASN A 1 -12.33 1.14 -4.91
N VAL A 2 -13.61 0.77 -5.10
CA VAL A 2 -14.80 1.58 -4.72
C VAL A 2 -14.68 2.24 -3.34
N LEU A 3 -14.49 1.46 -2.27
CA LEU A 3 -14.42 2.00 -0.90
C LEU A 3 -13.35 3.07 -0.71
N ARG A 4 -12.21 2.97 -1.42
CA ARG A 4 -11.15 4.00 -1.38
C ARG A 4 -11.59 5.28 -2.09
N VAL A 5 -12.23 5.16 -3.25
CA VAL A 5 -12.74 6.32 -4.01
C VAL A 5 -13.81 7.04 -3.20
N LEU A 6 -14.82 6.31 -2.69
CA LEU A 6 -15.91 6.89 -1.90
C LEU A 6 -15.40 7.48 -0.59
N SER A 7 -14.47 6.82 0.11
CA SER A 7 -13.84 7.38 1.32
C SER A 7 -13.18 8.73 1.05
N ARG A 8 -12.50 8.91 -0.09
CA ARG A 8 -11.89 10.20 -0.49
C ARG A 8 -12.92 11.22 -0.94
N GLN A 9 -13.89 10.79 -1.76
CA GLN A 9 -14.93 11.68 -2.28
C GLN A 9 -15.78 12.26 -1.14
N LEU A 10 -16.14 11.43 -0.16
CA LEU A 10 -16.97 11.80 0.98
C LEU A 10 -16.17 12.31 2.19
N GLY A 11 -14.83 12.23 2.17
CA GLY A 11 -13.98 12.64 3.29
C GLY A 11 -14.14 11.75 4.54
N VAL A 12 -14.44 10.47 4.35
CA VAL A 12 -14.64 9.51 5.45
C VAL A 12 -13.31 8.88 5.84
N PHE A 13 -12.71 9.33 6.93
CA PHE A 13 -11.50 8.75 7.51
C PHE A 13 -11.84 7.58 8.45
N GLY A 14 -12.16 6.43 7.87
CA GLY A 14 -12.56 5.23 8.60
C GLY A 14 -11.88 3.96 8.12
N ASN A 15 -11.95 2.91 8.93
CA ASN A 15 -11.38 1.60 8.61
C ASN A 15 -12.30 0.82 7.66
N VAL A 16 -12.01 0.90 6.36
CA VAL A 16 -12.81 0.23 5.32
C VAL A 16 -12.59 -1.28 5.19
N LYS A 17 -11.84 -1.91 6.11
CA LYS A 17 -11.52 -3.35 6.06
C LYS A 17 -12.23 -4.14 7.15
N THR A 18 -12.29 -3.62 8.36
CA THR A 18 -12.80 -4.37 9.52
C THR A 18 -13.88 -3.64 10.29
N ASP A 19 -14.03 -2.32 10.14
CA ASP A 19 -15.09 -1.59 10.81
C ASP A 19 -16.39 -1.64 9.98
N LYS A 20 -17.36 -2.40 10.48
CA LYS A 20 -18.64 -2.61 9.82
C LYS A 20 -19.40 -1.29 9.64
N ALA A 21 -19.37 -0.39 10.62
CA ALA A 21 -20.11 0.87 10.56
C ALA A 21 -19.58 1.77 9.41
N THR A 22 -18.26 1.91 9.28
CA THR A 22 -17.65 2.62 8.14
C THR A 22 -18.02 1.98 6.80
N ILE A 23 -17.97 0.64 6.71
CA ILE A 23 -18.27 -0.09 5.48
C ILE A 23 -19.73 0.11 5.07
N ASP A 24 -20.67 -0.03 6.02
CA ASP A 24 -22.09 0.14 5.79
C ASP A 24 -22.42 1.58 5.37
N LEU A 25 -21.79 2.59 5.99
CA LEU A 25 -21.95 4.00 5.60
C LEU A 25 -21.54 4.23 4.14
N LEU A 26 -20.38 3.70 3.72
CA LEU A 26 -19.89 3.86 2.36
C LEU A 26 -20.78 3.14 1.34
N TRP A 27 -21.31 1.96 1.69
CA TRP A 27 -22.25 1.24 0.82
C TRP A 27 -23.63 1.89 0.78
N ALA A 28 -24.11 2.48 1.87
CA ALA A 28 -25.34 3.26 1.87
C ALA A 28 -25.22 4.49 0.95
N ALA A 29 -24.06 5.16 0.96
CA ALA A 29 -23.78 6.25 0.02
C ALA A 29 -23.70 5.75 -1.44
N ALA A 30 -23.08 4.59 -1.67
CA ALA A 30 -23.04 3.99 -3.01
C ALA A 30 -24.43 3.62 -3.52
N ASP A 31 -25.28 3.03 -2.67
CA ASP A 31 -26.67 2.67 -3.00
C ASP A 31 -27.49 3.93 -3.35
N ALA A 32 -27.34 5.01 -2.59
CA ALA A 32 -27.99 6.29 -2.91
C ALA A 32 -27.55 6.85 -4.28
N LEU A 33 -26.25 6.77 -4.61
CA LEU A 33 -25.72 7.22 -5.90
C LEU A 33 -26.23 6.34 -7.05
N VAL A 34 -26.28 5.02 -6.87
CA VAL A 34 -26.81 4.09 -7.86
C VAL A 34 -28.29 4.35 -8.12
N LYS A 35 -29.09 4.57 -7.07
CA LYS A 35 -30.51 4.93 -7.19
C LYS A 35 -30.73 6.26 -7.91
N ALA A 36 -29.88 7.26 -7.67
CA ALA A 36 -29.93 8.52 -8.40
C ALA A 36 -29.64 8.32 -9.89
N VAL A 37 -28.56 7.59 -10.22
CA VAL A 37 -28.18 7.28 -11.61
C VAL A 37 -29.25 6.45 -12.35
N ALA A 38 -29.96 5.58 -11.63
CA ALA A 38 -31.07 4.82 -12.18
C ALA A 38 -32.29 5.72 -12.51
N ARG A 39 -32.58 6.73 -11.68
CA ARG A 39 -33.70 7.67 -11.89
C ARG A 39 -33.42 8.69 -12.98
N ASP A 40 -32.17 9.16 -13.12
CA ASP A 40 -31.73 10.03 -14.22
C ASP A 40 -31.90 9.40 -15.62
N ALA A 41 -32.27 8.12 -15.70
CA ALA A 41 -32.59 7.42 -16.94
C ALA A 41 -34.05 7.58 -17.38
N VAL A 42 -34.95 7.91 -16.44
CA VAL A 42 -36.36 8.18 -16.73
C VAL A 42 -36.44 9.67 -17.02
N GLY A 43 -36.57 10.05 -18.29
CA GLY A 43 -36.68 11.46 -18.70
C GLY A 43 -37.85 12.17 -18.01
N ASP A 44 -37.81 13.49 -18.01
CA ASP A 44 -38.85 14.43 -17.56
C ASP A 44 -40.17 14.35 -18.36
N ASP A 45 -40.46 13.20 -18.97
CA ASP A 45 -41.72 12.94 -19.64
C ASP A 45 -42.59 12.14 -18.67
N GLY A 46 -43.35 12.88 -17.84
CA GLY A 46 -44.28 12.36 -16.83
C GLY A 46 -45.38 11.45 -17.41
N LYS A 47 -45.00 10.23 -17.82
CA LYS A 47 -45.89 9.14 -18.19
C LYS A 47 -45.60 7.94 -17.31
N ASP A 48 -46.53 7.75 -16.39
CA ASP A 48 -47.04 6.56 -15.70
C ASP A 48 -46.15 5.31 -15.57
N GLU A 49 -46.18 4.80 -14.34
CA GLU A 49 -45.50 3.63 -13.78
C GLU A 49 -45.92 2.28 -14.39
N GLU A 50 -45.75 2.08 -15.70
CA GLU A 50 -45.80 0.74 -16.31
C GLU A 50 -44.48 0.42 -17.01
N GLU A 51 -43.64 -0.33 -16.27
CA GLU A 51 -42.49 -1.12 -16.75
C GLU A 51 -41.43 -0.36 -17.58
N ALA A 52 -40.74 0.59 -16.93
CA ALA A 52 -39.54 1.20 -17.51
C ALA A 52 -38.46 0.12 -17.79
N PRO A 53 -37.83 0.10 -18.97
CA PRO A 53 -36.81 -0.90 -19.32
C PRO A 53 -35.62 -0.81 -18.37
N ALA A 54 -35.05 -1.98 -18.02
CA ALA A 54 -33.90 -2.07 -17.13
C ALA A 54 -32.71 -1.25 -17.67
N SER A 55 -32.43 -0.10 -17.06
CA SER A 55 -31.33 0.78 -17.43
C SER A 55 -29.96 0.14 -17.16
N ASP A 56 -29.04 0.19 -18.13
CA ASP A 56 -27.65 -0.31 -18.00
C ASP A 56 -26.72 0.64 -17.24
N ARG A 57 -27.20 1.86 -16.97
CA ARG A 57 -26.43 2.96 -16.37
C ARG A 57 -25.86 2.64 -14.99
N PRO A 58 -26.59 1.98 -14.06
CA PRO A 58 -26.03 1.50 -12.79
C PRO A 58 -24.78 0.62 -12.97
N GLY A 59 -24.81 -0.32 -13.92
CA GLY A 59 -23.69 -1.20 -14.22
C GLY A 59 -22.49 -0.42 -14.76
N ARG A 60 -22.72 0.47 -15.72
CA ARG A 60 -21.68 1.34 -16.29
C ARG A 60 -21.07 2.28 -15.27
N TRP A 61 -21.88 2.83 -14.37
CA TRP A 61 -21.43 3.67 -13.27
C TRP A 61 -20.53 2.88 -12.30
N GLY A 62 -20.95 1.67 -11.91
CA GLY A 62 -20.16 0.80 -11.05
C GLY A 62 -18.81 0.45 -11.68
N GLN A 63 -18.79 0.16 -12.99
CA GLN A 63 -17.58 -0.09 -13.75
C GLN A 63 -16.67 1.14 -13.79
N ALA A 64 -17.21 2.31 -14.12
CA ALA A 64 -16.46 3.56 -14.15
C ALA A 64 -15.84 3.90 -12.78
N LEU A 65 -16.55 3.63 -11.67
CA LEU A 65 -16.04 3.86 -10.33
C LEU A 65 -14.91 2.88 -9.95
N MET A 66 -15.01 1.62 -10.38
CA MET A 66 -13.95 0.63 -10.22
C MET A 66 -12.70 1.00 -11.02
N GLU A 67 -12.88 1.39 -12.28
CA GLU A 67 -11.83 1.83 -13.19
C GLU A 67 -11.13 3.08 -12.65
N LEU A 68 -11.88 4.11 -12.27
CA LEU A 68 -11.37 5.33 -11.63
C LEU A 68 -10.49 5.00 -10.43
N GLY A 69 -10.91 4.06 -9.59
CA GLY A 69 -10.13 3.64 -8.44
C GLY A 69 -8.85 2.88 -8.79
N SER A 70 -8.81 2.22 -9.94
CA SER A 70 -7.64 1.45 -10.41
C SER A 70 -6.62 2.27 -11.19
N THR A 71 -7.05 3.30 -11.93
CA THR A 71 -6.19 4.08 -12.84
C THR A 71 -5.81 5.45 -12.28
N VAL A 72 -6.75 6.21 -11.71
CA VAL A 72 -6.52 7.60 -11.26
C VAL A 72 -6.48 7.71 -9.74
N CYS A 73 -7.53 7.27 -9.06
CA CYS A 73 -7.68 7.33 -7.60
C CYS A 73 -7.06 6.11 -6.90
N THR A 74 -5.82 5.79 -7.31
CA THR A 74 -5.03 4.67 -6.77
C THR A 74 -4.51 5.00 -5.36
N PRO A 75 -3.80 4.09 -4.65
CA PRO A 75 -3.17 4.43 -3.38
C PRO A 75 -2.29 5.69 -3.43
N LYS A 76 -1.66 6.00 -4.57
CA LYS A 76 -1.04 7.31 -4.88
C LYS A 76 -1.87 7.99 -5.98
N PRO A 77 -2.87 8.82 -5.62
CA PRO A 77 -3.82 9.32 -6.59
C PRO A 77 -3.21 10.38 -7.51
N ASN A 78 -3.63 10.39 -8.77
CA ASN A 78 -3.39 11.50 -9.69
C ASN A 78 -4.58 12.46 -9.65
N CYS A 79 -4.59 13.36 -8.66
CA CYS A 79 -5.73 14.26 -8.43
C CYS A 79 -5.92 15.29 -9.57
N GLY A 80 -4.88 15.63 -10.32
CA GLY A 80 -4.96 16.59 -11.43
C GLY A 80 -5.80 16.08 -12.62
N GLU A 81 -5.80 14.77 -12.86
CA GLU A 81 -6.56 14.11 -13.94
C GLU A 81 -7.92 13.58 -13.48
N CYS A 82 -8.26 13.73 -12.20
CA CYS A 82 -9.46 13.13 -11.64
C CYS A 82 -10.73 13.85 -12.15
N PRO A 83 -11.69 13.13 -12.76
CA PRO A 83 -12.90 13.74 -13.33
C PRO A 83 -13.89 14.23 -12.25
N ILE A 84 -13.79 13.72 -11.02
CA ILE A 84 -14.71 14.01 -9.93
C ILE A 84 -14.13 14.98 -8.88
N THR A 85 -13.09 15.74 -9.21
CA THR A 85 -12.46 16.72 -8.30
C THR A 85 -13.44 17.72 -7.71
N ALA A 86 -14.44 18.13 -8.50
CA ALA A 86 -15.48 19.08 -8.07
C ALA A 86 -16.33 18.57 -6.89
N THR A 87 -16.51 17.26 -6.75
CA THR A 87 -17.32 16.66 -5.65
C THR A 87 -16.46 15.98 -4.59
N CYS A 88 -15.14 16.02 -4.72
CA CYS A 88 -14.22 15.29 -3.86
C CYS A 88 -13.82 16.13 -2.64
N ARG A 89 -14.32 15.77 -1.46
CA ARG A 89 -13.99 16.45 -0.20
C ARG A 89 -12.49 16.39 0.12
N ALA A 90 -11.85 15.23 -0.06
CA ALA A 90 -10.40 15.13 0.16
C ALA A 90 -9.60 16.03 -0.81
N TYR A 91 -10.09 16.27 -2.03
CA TYR A 91 -9.46 17.20 -2.96
C TYR A 91 -9.61 18.65 -2.48
N ALA A 92 -10.82 19.06 -2.13
CA ALA A 92 -11.12 20.40 -1.63
C ALA A 92 -10.35 20.73 -0.35
N GLU A 93 -10.32 19.82 0.62
CA GLU A 93 -9.53 19.97 1.85
C GLU A 93 -8.03 20.06 1.57
N GLY A 94 -7.53 19.25 0.62
CA GLY A 94 -6.13 19.30 0.19
C GLY A 94 -5.73 20.65 -0.40
N LEU A 95 -6.61 21.28 -1.19
CA LEU A 95 -6.38 22.60 -1.75
C LEU A 95 -6.32 23.67 -0.65
N LEU A 96 -7.19 23.57 0.37
CA LEU A 96 -7.15 24.47 1.52
C LEU A 96 -5.86 24.31 2.33
N LEU A 97 -5.36 23.08 2.49
CA LEU A 97 -4.08 22.81 3.14
C LEU A 97 -2.93 23.44 2.34
N ALA A 98 -2.92 23.28 1.02
CA ALA A 98 -1.92 23.89 0.15
C ALA A 98 -1.90 25.42 0.24
N ALA A 99 -3.09 26.04 0.32
CA ALA A 99 -3.22 27.49 0.48
C ALA A 99 -2.69 27.99 1.85
N ARG A 100 -2.91 27.23 2.93
CA ARG A 100 -2.44 27.56 4.29
C ARG A 100 -0.93 27.36 4.47
N SER A 101 -0.28 26.51 3.67
CA SER A 101 1.17 26.31 3.72
C SER A 101 1.99 27.48 3.17
N LYS A 102 1.35 28.51 2.59
CA LYS A 102 1.95 29.83 2.44
C LYS A 102 2.03 30.48 3.83
N LYS A 103 3.04 30.11 4.64
CA LYS A 103 3.43 30.95 5.78
C LYS A 103 3.67 32.37 5.22
N PRO A 104 3.21 33.45 5.87
CA PRO A 104 3.76 34.76 5.54
C PRO A 104 5.28 34.63 5.69
N LYS A 105 6.03 35.02 4.65
CA LYS A 105 7.46 35.21 4.79
C LYS A 105 7.59 36.25 5.91
N VAL A 106 8.07 35.84 7.08
CA VAL A 106 8.50 36.82 8.07
C VAL A 106 9.73 37.43 7.43
N GLU A 107 9.58 38.63 6.89
CA GLU A 107 10.72 39.41 6.39
C GLU A 107 11.69 39.62 7.56
N ASP A 108 12.99 39.50 7.28
CA ASP A 108 13.99 39.67 8.34
C ASP A 108 13.85 41.07 8.94
N ILE A 109 14.04 41.19 10.25
CA ILE A 109 13.95 42.49 10.91
C ILE A 109 15.00 43.46 10.35
N GLU A 110 16.12 42.93 9.87
CA GLU A 110 17.20 43.67 9.21
C GLU A 110 16.77 44.21 7.84
N ASP A 111 15.94 43.46 7.09
CA ASP A 111 15.39 43.90 5.79
C ASP A 111 14.32 45.00 5.93
N LEU A 112 13.70 45.09 7.11
CA LEU A 112 12.67 46.08 7.43
C LEU A 112 13.23 47.33 8.10
N CYS A 113 14.47 47.29 8.57
CA CYS A 113 15.09 48.39 9.29
C CYS A 113 15.69 49.40 8.30
N SER A 114 14.92 50.43 7.93
CA SER A 114 15.40 51.53 7.09
C SER A 114 16.31 52.53 7.82
N ILE A 115 16.68 52.26 9.09
CA ILE A 115 17.44 53.16 9.95
C ILE A 115 18.90 52.70 10.07
N CYS A 116 19.14 51.40 10.16
CA CYS A 116 20.48 50.85 10.35
C CYS A 116 21.15 50.66 8.99
N GLU A 117 22.34 51.23 8.82
CA GLU A 117 23.21 50.92 7.69
C GLU A 117 23.99 49.63 8.02
N PRO A 118 24.08 48.64 7.11
CA PRO A 118 24.83 47.42 7.38
C PRO A 118 26.29 47.75 7.70
N PHE A 119 26.86 47.11 8.71
CA PHE A 119 28.29 47.21 8.96
C PHE A 119 29.04 46.58 7.77
N GLU A 120 30.04 47.27 7.22
CA GLU A 120 30.98 46.65 6.30
C GLU A 120 31.71 45.55 7.08
N GLU A 121 31.40 44.28 6.78
CA GLU A 121 32.22 43.16 7.20
C GLU A 121 33.54 43.25 6.42
N ASP A 122 34.47 44.05 6.95
CA ASP A 122 35.86 43.99 6.53
C ASP A 122 36.44 42.65 6.99
N GLY A 123 36.55 41.74 6.02
CA GLY A 123 37.33 40.53 6.16
C GLY A 123 38.78 40.86 6.47
N ASP A 124 39.18 40.42 7.66
CA ASP A 124 40.37 39.59 7.89
C ASP A 124 41.63 40.26 8.50
N GLU A 125 42.18 39.52 9.47
CA GLU A 125 43.56 39.45 9.99
C GLU A 125 44.17 40.57 10.88
N GLY A 126 44.23 40.28 12.19
CA GLY A 126 45.52 40.05 12.87
C GLY A 126 46.42 41.22 13.33
N SER A 127 46.57 41.31 14.67
CA SER A 127 47.82 41.56 15.43
C SER A 127 48.26 42.99 15.87
N VAL A 128 48.32 43.16 17.19
CA VAL A 128 49.41 43.66 18.07
C VAL A 128 50.06 45.06 17.89
N SER A 129 49.92 45.87 18.96
CA SER A 129 50.81 46.88 19.59
C SER A 129 51.18 48.22 18.90
N GLY A 130 51.04 49.31 19.68
CA GLY A 130 52.16 50.19 20.04
C GLY A 130 52.36 51.52 19.29
N ASP A 131 52.02 52.61 20.00
CA ASP A 131 52.70 53.93 20.10
C ASP A 131 53.02 54.82 18.86
N ASP A 132 52.50 56.07 19.00
CA ASP A 132 53.06 57.40 18.71
C ASP A 132 53.23 57.99 17.28
N SER A 133 52.80 59.25 17.24
CA SER A 133 53.27 60.40 16.46
C SER A 133 52.64 60.80 15.09
N ASP A 134 52.06 62.00 15.17
CA ASP A 134 52.10 63.14 14.23
C ASP A 134 51.05 63.32 13.13
N ALA A 135 50.57 64.56 13.00
CA ALA A 135 49.33 64.99 12.35
C ALA A 135 49.60 65.88 11.10
N PRO A 136 48.67 66.74 10.62
CA PRO A 136 47.85 66.64 9.39
C PRO A 136 48.31 67.72 8.33
N PRO A 137 47.51 68.31 7.38
CA PRO A 137 46.11 68.15 6.95
C PRO A 137 45.83 68.25 5.42
N LYS A 138 44.56 68.06 4.97
CA LYS A 138 43.82 69.03 4.10
C LYS A 138 42.33 68.64 3.83
N LYS A 139 41.49 69.67 3.99
CA LYS A 139 40.02 69.86 3.81
C LYS A 139 39.61 70.02 2.30
N PRO A 140 38.36 70.40 1.92
CA PRO A 140 37.00 69.95 2.31
C PRO A 140 35.97 69.84 1.14
N THR A 141 34.82 69.23 1.43
CA THR A 141 33.41 69.55 1.00
C THR A 141 33.01 69.82 -0.47
N LYS A 142 31.98 69.08 -0.90
CA LYS A 142 30.73 69.55 -1.56
C LYS A 142 29.76 68.34 -1.53
N GLY A 143 28.50 68.40 -1.09
CA GLY A 143 27.51 69.46 -1.19
C GLY A 143 26.25 68.83 -1.80
N VAL A 144 25.24 68.61 -0.96
CA VAL A 144 23.90 68.05 -1.22
C VAL A 144 23.19 68.70 -2.42
N LYS A 145 22.39 67.92 -3.18
CA LYS A 145 20.98 68.21 -3.55
C LYS A 145 20.39 67.18 -4.52
N GLY A 146 19.20 66.68 -4.21
CA GLY A 146 18.36 65.96 -5.19
C GLY A 146 17.19 65.18 -4.60
N ALA A 147 16.27 65.86 -3.90
CA ALA A 147 14.99 65.30 -3.50
C ALA A 147 14.19 64.79 -4.73
N LYS A 148 13.66 63.56 -4.64
CA LYS A 148 12.54 63.10 -5.47
C LYS A 148 11.41 62.59 -4.60
N ALA A 149 10.22 63.01 -5.01
CA ALA A 149 8.97 63.00 -4.28
C ALA A 149 8.43 61.59 -4.01
N ALA A 150 7.77 61.47 -2.85
CA ALA A 150 7.01 60.31 -2.41
C ALA A 150 5.87 59.95 -3.40
N ALA A 151 5.77 58.67 -3.74
CA ALA A 151 4.58 58.09 -4.37
C ALA A 151 3.48 57.86 -3.30
N PRO A 152 2.19 57.97 -3.65
CA PRO A 152 1.11 57.90 -2.68
C PRO A 152 0.87 56.45 -2.23
N GLY A 153 0.79 56.25 -0.91
CA GLY A 153 0.36 54.97 -0.33
C GLY A 153 -1.08 54.59 -0.73
N PRO A 154 -1.46 53.31 -0.60
CA PRO A 154 -2.78 52.83 -1.01
C PRO A 154 -3.87 53.48 -0.14
N LYS A 155 -4.81 54.18 -0.80
CA LYS A 155 -5.99 54.77 -0.15
C LYS A 155 -6.96 53.66 0.27
N GLN A 156 -7.45 53.73 1.51
CA GLN A 156 -8.51 52.87 2.03
C GLN A 156 -9.72 52.81 1.08
N ALA A 157 -10.20 51.60 0.81
CA ALA A 157 -11.38 51.37 -0.01
C ALA A 157 -12.62 51.98 0.65
N THR A 158 -13.36 52.80 -0.10
CA THR A 158 -14.63 53.39 0.33
C THR A 158 -15.78 52.40 0.14
N LEU A 159 -16.84 52.56 0.93
CA LEU A 159 -18.06 51.73 0.99
C LEU A 159 -18.88 51.61 -0.32
N ALA A 160 -18.36 52.07 -1.46
CA ALA A 160 -18.97 51.90 -2.77
C ALA A 160 -18.92 50.46 -3.32
N ALA A 161 -18.17 49.56 -2.68
CA ALA A 161 -18.10 48.14 -3.06
C ALA A 161 -19.35 47.31 -2.66
N PHE A 162 -20.31 47.89 -1.93
CA PHE A 162 -21.56 47.24 -1.49
C PHE A 162 -22.80 47.78 -2.21
N LYS A 163 -22.76 47.91 -3.54
CA LYS A 163 -23.99 48.06 -4.33
C LYS A 163 -24.39 46.72 -4.95
N PHE A 164 -25.40 46.09 -4.37
CA PHE A 164 -26.23 45.08 -5.02
C PHE A 164 -26.86 45.71 -6.27
N VAL A 165 -26.38 45.35 -7.45
CA VAL A 165 -27.08 45.58 -8.72
C VAL A 165 -27.56 44.22 -9.20
N SER A 166 -28.86 44.00 -9.04
CA SER A 166 -29.59 42.93 -9.71
C SER A 166 -29.69 43.29 -11.19
N LYS A 167 -29.18 42.43 -12.09
CA LYS A 167 -29.56 42.48 -13.50
C LYS A 167 -29.59 41.09 -14.11
N ASN A 168 -30.69 40.90 -14.85
CA ASN A 168 -31.20 39.72 -15.51
C ASN A 168 -30.20 38.87 -16.29
N ALA A 169 -30.59 37.60 -16.37
CA ALA A 169 -30.05 36.58 -17.25
C ALA A 169 -30.12 37.00 -18.72
N GLU A 170 -28.99 36.92 -19.41
CA GLU A 170 -28.92 36.63 -20.84
C GLU A 170 -27.94 35.46 -21.05
N LYS A 171 -28.32 34.62 -22.02
CA LYS A 171 -27.61 33.41 -22.44
C LYS A 171 -26.34 33.79 -23.17
N ASP A 172 -25.18 33.42 -22.62
CA ASP A 172 -23.93 33.37 -23.36
C ASP A 172 -23.48 31.91 -23.54
N ASP A 173 -23.56 31.48 -24.80
CA ASP A 173 -22.92 30.28 -25.34
C ASP A 173 -21.40 30.49 -25.26
N ALA A 174 -20.73 29.80 -24.34
CA ALA A 174 -19.29 29.88 -24.17
C ALA A 174 -18.66 28.48 -24.12
N SER A 175 -17.88 28.18 -25.15
CA SER A 175 -16.87 27.11 -25.21
C SER A 175 -16.02 27.01 -23.93
N PRO A 176 -15.48 25.82 -23.61
CA PRO A 176 -15.06 25.48 -22.25
C PRO A 176 -13.89 26.34 -21.77
N LYS A 177 -14.17 27.18 -20.77
CA LYS A 177 -13.15 27.93 -20.03
C LYS A 177 -12.17 26.92 -19.41
N GLN A 178 -10.89 27.09 -19.73
CA GLN A 178 -9.78 26.31 -19.17
C GLN A 178 -9.88 26.28 -17.63
N ARG A 179 -9.77 25.09 -17.05
CA ARG A 179 -9.68 24.91 -15.59
C ARG A 179 -8.52 25.75 -15.05
N PRO A 180 -8.67 26.45 -13.91
CA PRO A 180 -7.57 27.14 -13.28
C PRO A 180 -6.44 26.15 -13.04
N THR A 181 -5.25 26.45 -13.55
CA THR A 181 -4.06 25.61 -13.41
C THR A 181 -3.64 25.62 -11.96
N VAL A 182 -3.98 24.57 -11.22
CA VAL A 182 -3.53 24.38 -9.83
C VAL A 182 -2.03 24.11 -9.86
N ASP A 183 -1.25 24.85 -9.06
CA ASP A 183 0.19 24.70 -8.96
C ASP A 183 0.58 23.23 -8.64
N ALA A 184 1.66 22.71 -9.25
CA ALA A 184 2.09 21.33 -9.05
C ALA A 184 2.33 20.97 -7.57
N LYS A 185 2.88 21.90 -6.78
CA LYS A 185 3.08 21.77 -5.33
C LYS A 185 1.76 21.66 -4.55
N ALA A 186 0.73 22.36 -5.00
CA ALA A 186 -0.60 22.25 -4.40
C ALA A 186 -1.23 20.90 -4.74
N LEU A 187 -1.08 20.40 -5.97
CA LEU A 187 -1.53 19.06 -6.36
C LEU A 187 -0.83 17.94 -5.58
N GLU A 188 0.45 18.09 -5.27
CA GLU A 188 1.19 17.15 -4.41
C GLU A 188 0.62 17.13 -2.98
N THR A 189 0.41 18.30 -2.40
CA THR A 189 -0.22 18.44 -1.06
C THR A 189 -1.60 17.79 -1.03
N VAL A 190 -2.38 17.98 -2.09
CA VAL A 190 -3.70 17.36 -2.26
C VAL A 190 -3.59 15.83 -2.33
N ALA A 191 -2.66 15.30 -3.14
CA ALA A 191 -2.46 13.87 -3.29
C ALA A 191 -2.05 13.22 -1.97
N ASP A 192 -1.17 13.87 -1.20
CA ASP A 192 -0.73 13.40 0.11
C ASP A 192 -1.82 13.49 1.18
N HIS A 193 -2.70 14.49 1.12
CA HIS A 193 -3.89 14.52 1.96
C HIS A 193 -4.85 13.39 1.60
N ALA A 194 -5.17 13.21 0.32
CA ALA A 194 -6.03 12.13 -0.17
C ALA A 194 -5.49 10.74 0.16
N ARG A 195 -4.17 10.57 0.29
CA ARG A 195 -3.49 9.33 0.71
C ARG A 195 -3.79 8.90 2.14
N LYS A 196 -4.26 9.81 3.00
CA LYS A 196 -4.70 9.49 4.36
C LYS A 196 -6.00 8.70 4.34
N PHE A 197 -6.79 8.82 3.28
CA PHE A 197 -8.09 8.16 3.13
C PHE A 197 -7.99 6.92 2.23
N PRO A 198 -8.58 5.78 2.61
CA PRO A 198 -9.18 5.48 3.92
C PRO A 198 -8.12 5.25 5.01
N LEU A 199 -8.56 5.14 6.27
CA LEU A 199 -7.67 4.85 7.40
C LEU A 199 -6.85 3.59 7.11
N LYS A 200 -5.53 3.75 7.13
CA LYS A 200 -4.59 2.64 6.95
C LYS A 200 -4.53 1.82 8.23
N VAL A 201 -5.13 0.64 8.21
CA VAL A 201 -5.00 -0.32 9.30
C VAL A 201 -3.60 -0.90 9.30
N VAL A 202 -2.89 -0.75 10.42
CA VAL A 202 -1.64 -1.47 10.67
C VAL A 202 -1.96 -2.96 10.66
N LYS A 203 -1.35 -3.71 9.74
CA LYS A 203 -1.57 -5.15 9.66
C LYS A 203 -0.99 -5.78 10.94
N LYS A 204 -1.74 -6.73 11.53
CA LYS A 204 -1.23 -7.55 12.62
C LYS A 204 0.05 -8.26 12.15
N ALA A 205 1.01 -8.42 13.05
CA ALA A 205 2.23 -9.17 12.78
C ALA A 205 1.87 -10.55 12.21
N VAL A 206 2.50 -10.89 11.09
CA VAL A 206 2.30 -12.17 10.43
C VAL A 206 2.97 -13.24 11.30
N ARG A 207 2.23 -14.29 11.66
CA ARG A 207 2.82 -15.42 12.40
C ARG A 207 3.92 -16.08 11.57
N GLU A 208 4.97 -16.52 12.23
CA GLU A 208 6.08 -17.27 11.63
C GLU A 208 6.01 -18.70 12.17
N GLU A 209 6.01 -19.70 11.28
CA GLU A 209 6.00 -21.12 11.62
C GLU A 209 7.11 -21.83 10.84
N GLU A 210 7.73 -22.81 11.47
CA GLU A 210 8.67 -23.72 10.81
C GLU A 210 8.03 -25.10 10.69
N THR A 211 8.31 -25.80 9.61
CA THR A 211 7.77 -27.13 9.36
C THR A 211 8.83 -28.02 8.72
N LEU A 212 8.92 -29.25 9.20
CA LEU A 212 9.73 -30.29 8.61
C LEU A 212 8.94 -30.95 7.49
N VAL A 213 9.56 -31.12 6.33
CA VAL A 213 9.01 -31.84 5.18
C VAL A 213 9.84 -33.10 5.01
N CYS A 214 9.23 -34.27 5.17
CA CYS A 214 9.91 -35.56 5.11
C CYS A 214 9.56 -36.27 3.81
N ALA A 215 10.43 -36.16 2.81
CA ALA A 215 10.35 -36.98 1.60
C ALA A 215 10.89 -38.37 1.93
N ILE A 216 10.03 -39.39 1.83
CA ILE A 216 10.40 -40.77 2.10
C ILE A 216 10.35 -41.55 0.80
N ARG A 217 11.52 -42.02 0.34
CA ARG A 217 11.68 -42.82 -0.88
C ARG A 217 11.84 -44.30 -0.49
N ARG A 218 11.10 -45.18 -1.17
CA ARG A 218 11.27 -46.64 -1.10
C ARG A 218 12.34 -47.13 -2.05
N ALA A 219 12.79 -48.37 -1.84
CA ALA A 219 13.75 -49.06 -2.71
C ALA A 219 13.27 -49.20 -4.17
N ASP A 220 11.96 -49.21 -4.43
CA ASP A 220 11.35 -49.23 -5.78
C ASP A 220 11.32 -47.86 -6.47
N GLY A 221 11.77 -46.80 -5.79
CA GLY A 221 11.75 -45.42 -6.29
C GLY A 221 10.45 -44.66 -6.05
N GLN A 222 9.44 -45.27 -5.42
CA GLN A 222 8.21 -44.58 -5.06
C GLN A 222 8.41 -43.66 -3.84
N LEU A 223 7.63 -42.59 -3.79
CA LEU A 223 7.65 -41.59 -2.73
C LEU A 223 6.34 -41.61 -1.95
N LEU A 224 6.44 -41.44 -0.63
CA LEU A 224 5.26 -41.30 0.22
C LEU A 224 4.68 -39.88 0.12
N ILE A 225 3.43 -39.78 -0.33
CA ILE A 225 2.67 -38.53 -0.31
C ILE A 225 1.40 -38.72 0.51
N HIS A 226 0.90 -37.63 1.12
CA HIS A 226 -0.37 -37.64 1.84
C HIS A 226 -1.27 -36.48 1.41
N ARG A 227 -2.58 -36.69 1.52
CA ARG A 227 -3.59 -35.69 1.19
C ARG A 227 -4.03 -34.97 2.45
N ARG A 228 -3.93 -33.64 2.44
CA ARG A 228 -4.32 -32.79 3.57
C ARG A 228 -5.80 -32.97 3.92
N PRO A 229 -6.21 -32.68 5.17
CA PRO A 229 -7.61 -32.66 5.57
C PRO A 229 -8.49 -31.80 4.63
N GLU A 230 -9.78 -32.11 4.53
CA GLU A 230 -10.74 -31.34 3.70
C GLU A 230 -11.03 -29.93 4.26
N LYS A 231 -10.48 -29.59 5.43
CA LYS A 231 -10.67 -28.30 6.08
C LYS A 231 -9.31 -27.71 6.48
N GLY A 232 -9.20 -26.39 6.39
CA GLY A 232 -8.01 -25.64 6.81
C GLY A 232 -7.14 -25.17 5.66
N LEU A 233 -5.88 -24.83 5.99
CA LEU A 233 -4.91 -24.32 5.03
C LEU A 233 -4.59 -25.41 3.99
N LEU A 234 -4.67 -25.06 2.70
CA LEU A 234 -4.40 -25.95 1.57
C LEU A 234 -5.22 -27.26 1.60
N ALA A 235 -6.47 -27.17 2.06
CA ALA A 235 -7.36 -28.32 2.21
C ALA A 235 -7.42 -29.20 0.94
N GLY A 236 -7.32 -30.51 1.13
CA GLY A 236 -7.46 -31.50 0.07
C GLY A 236 -6.29 -31.60 -0.92
N LEU A 237 -5.26 -30.75 -0.84
CA LEU A 237 -4.06 -30.87 -1.67
C LEU A 237 -3.15 -32.00 -1.20
N TRP A 238 -2.39 -32.57 -2.14
CA TRP A 238 -1.32 -33.51 -1.85
C TRP A 238 -0.07 -32.78 -1.38
N GLU A 239 0.68 -33.43 -0.50
CA GLU A 239 1.97 -32.95 -0.04
C GLU A 239 2.84 -34.11 0.48
N PHE A 240 4.13 -33.86 0.69
CA PHE A 240 4.96 -34.77 1.47
C PHE A 240 4.56 -34.73 2.95
N PRO A 241 4.70 -35.85 3.69
CA PRO A 241 4.47 -35.87 5.13
C PRO A 241 5.20 -34.73 5.82
N SER A 242 4.45 -33.92 6.58
CA SER A 242 4.95 -32.69 7.17
C SER A 242 4.65 -32.59 8.66
N HIS A 243 5.57 -31.99 9.42
CA HIS A 243 5.46 -31.82 10.86
C HIS A 243 5.82 -30.39 11.26
N THR A 244 4.86 -29.63 11.80
CA THR A 244 5.06 -28.26 12.26
C THR A 244 5.81 -28.22 13.58
N LEU A 245 6.89 -27.45 13.64
CA LEU A 245 7.72 -27.29 14.83
C LEU A 245 7.10 -26.27 15.79
N PRO A 246 7.21 -26.47 17.12
CA PRO A 246 6.81 -25.48 18.10
C PRO A 246 7.66 -24.20 17.99
N ALA A 247 7.03 -23.03 18.13
CA ALA A 247 7.69 -21.72 17.99
C ALA A 247 8.74 -21.41 19.07
N ALA A 248 8.81 -22.18 20.16
CA ALA A 248 9.61 -21.87 21.35
C ALA A 248 10.99 -22.57 21.39
N THR A 249 11.33 -23.38 20.39
CA THR A 249 12.55 -24.20 20.41
C THR A 249 13.59 -23.63 19.45
N SER A 250 14.84 -23.54 19.90
CA SER A 250 15.97 -23.25 19.02
C SER A 250 16.12 -24.39 18.00
N ASN A 251 15.72 -24.12 16.76
CA ASN A 251 15.68 -25.12 15.68
C ASN A 251 17.03 -25.17 14.97
N THR A 252 18.02 -25.75 15.65
CA THR A 252 19.32 -26.11 15.04
C THR A 252 19.16 -27.22 13.99
N ALA A 253 20.10 -27.33 13.04
CA ALA A 253 20.09 -28.43 12.07
C ALA A 253 20.06 -29.82 12.74
N THR A 254 20.76 -29.96 13.87
CA THR A 254 20.79 -31.22 14.65
C THR A 254 19.43 -31.56 15.26
N SER A 255 18.73 -30.58 15.85
CA SER A 255 17.39 -30.80 16.40
C SER A 255 16.37 -31.09 15.30
N ARG A 256 16.38 -30.33 14.20
CA ARG A 256 15.52 -30.60 13.03
C ARG A 256 15.71 -32.00 12.49
N LYS A 257 16.96 -32.47 12.33
CA LYS A 257 17.25 -33.84 11.90
C LYS A 257 16.66 -34.88 12.87
N LYS A 258 16.82 -34.67 14.18
CA LYS A 258 16.30 -35.59 15.20
C LYS A 258 14.77 -35.68 15.15
N ASP A 259 14.11 -34.53 15.07
CA ASP A 259 12.65 -34.44 15.03
C ASP A 259 12.09 -35.00 13.71
N ALA A 260 12.76 -34.73 12.58
CA ALA A 260 12.41 -35.29 11.28
C ALA A 260 12.54 -36.82 11.28
N GLN A 261 13.65 -37.36 11.83
CA GLN A 261 13.86 -38.79 11.96
C GLN A 261 12.77 -39.43 12.84
N ALA A 262 12.44 -38.82 13.98
CA ALA A 262 11.41 -39.32 14.89
C ALA A 262 10.03 -39.35 14.21
N TYR A 263 9.65 -38.27 13.54
CA TYR A 263 8.39 -38.17 12.81
C TYR A 263 8.30 -39.17 11.66
N ALA A 264 9.32 -39.21 10.80
CA ALA A 264 9.34 -40.12 9.65
C ALA A 264 9.37 -41.60 10.08
N SER A 265 10.10 -41.93 11.16
CA SER A 265 10.10 -43.30 11.71
C SER A 265 8.72 -43.68 12.26
N GLY A 266 8.01 -42.74 12.88
CA GLY A 266 6.64 -42.96 13.38
C GLY A 266 5.60 -43.23 12.28
N LEU A 267 5.83 -42.73 11.06
CA LEU A 267 4.96 -42.99 9.91
C LEU A 267 5.14 -44.39 9.33
N ILE A 268 6.38 -44.88 9.31
CA ILE A 268 6.74 -46.15 8.65
C ILE A 268 6.67 -47.35 9.60
N ALA A 269 6.94 -47.15 10.89
CA ALA A 269 7.12 -48.24 11.86
C ALA A 269 5.80 -48.71 12.51
N GLY A 270 4.82 -49.16 11.71
CA GLY A 270 3.58 -49.81 12.17
C GLY A 270 3.77 -51.15 12.92
N GLY A 271 4.68 -51.20 13.91
CA GLY A 271 4.97 -52.35 14.76
C GLY A 271 6.25 -53.12 14.43
N LYS A 272 6.95 -52.84 13.32
CA LYS A 272 8.24 -53.48 12.97
C LYS A 272 9.35 -52.43 12.86
N LYS A 273 10.50 -52.71 13.50
CA LYS A 273 11.73 -51.91 13.40
C LYS A 273 12.35 -52.07 12.00
N GLU A 274 11.80 -51.39 11.01
CA GLU A 274 12.45 -51.26 9.72
C GLU A 274 13.44 -50.08 9.72
N LYS A 275 14.50 -50.19 8.91
CA LYS A 275 15.58 -49.21 8.86
C LYS A 275 15.19 -48.07 7.92
N LEU A 276 14.87 -46.92 8.51
CA LEU A 276 14.73 -45.65 7.79
C LEU A 276 16.06 -44.89 7.85
N ARG A 277 16.76 -44.77 6.72
CA ARG A 277 18.02 -44.05 6.59
C ARG A 277 17.77 -42.58 6.27
N HIS A 278 18.35 -41.66 7.04
CA HIS A 278 18.36 -40.24 6.70
C HIS A 278 19.44 -39.97 5.65
N ALA A 279 19.02 -39.61 4.42
CA ALA A 279 19.94 -39.33 3.31
C ALA A 279 20.53 -37.91 3.39
N GLY A 280 19.79 -36.95 3.95
CA GLY A 280 20.26 -35.58 4.13
C GLY A 280 19.16 -34.56 4.37
N GLU A 281 19.56 -33.35 4.77
CA GLU A 281 18.72 -32.14 4.68
C GLU A 281 19.02 -31.47 3.34
N LEU A 282 18.02 -31.34 2.48
CA LEU A 282 18.17 -30.83 1.11
C LEU A 282 18.14 -29.29 1.06
N GLY A 283 17.56 -28.65 2.08
CA GLY A 283 17.50 -27.20 2.17
C GLY A 283 16.25 -26.70 2.89
N SER A 284 16.12 -25.37 2.96
CA SER A 284 14.99 -24.69 3.58
C SER A 284 14.28 -23.79 2.57
N VAL A 285 12.95 -23.93 2.48
CA VAL A 285 12.10 -23.18 1.54
C VAL A 285 11.20 -22.22 2.32
N PRO A 286 11.49 -20.91 2.34
CA PRO A 286 10.56 -19.94 2.91
C PRO A 286 9.38 -19.70 1.98
N TRP A 287 8.18 -19.69 2.54
CA TRP A 287 6.91 -19.50 1.83
C TRP A 287 5.99 -18.52 2.55
N LEU A 288 5.54 -17.48 1.85
CA LEU A 288 4.70 -16.43 2.42
C LEU A 288 3.24 -16.61 1.99
N PHE A 289 2.37 -16.80 2.97
CA PHE A 289 0.92 -16.63 2.86
C PHE A 289 0.52 -15.23 3.32
N SER A 290 -0.70 -14.81 2.98
CA SER A 290 -1.26 -13.52 3.41
C SER A 290 -1.24 -13.28 4.93
N HIS A 291 -1.24 -14.35 5.72
CA HIS A 291 -1.36 -14.33 7.19
C HIS A 291 -0.39 -15.30 7.89
N LEU A 292 0.58 -15.89 7.18
CA LEU A 292 1.56 -16.82 7.73
C LEU A 292 2.85 -16.76 6.91
N LYS A 293 4.00 -16.68 7.56
CA LYS A 293 5.30 -17.00 6.97
C LYS A 293 5.67 -18.41 7.42
N LEU A 294 5.80 -19.32 6.46
CA LEU A 294 6.11 -20.72 6.72
C LEU A 294 7.51 -21.03 6.17
N THR A 295 8.41 -21.53 7.00
CA THR A 295 9.72 -22.04 6.55
C THR A 295 9.68 -23.57 6.53
N MET A 296 9.88 -24.17 5.36
CA MET A 296 9.79 -25.62 5.14
C MET A 296 11.20 -26.21 5.03
N HIS A 297 11.63 -27.00 6.01
CA HIS A 297 12.93 -27.68 6.01
C HIS A 297 12.78 -29.08 5.41
N VAL A 298 13.47 -29.34 4.30
CA VAL A 298 13.28 -30.55 3.50
C VAL A 298 14.30 -31.60 3.88
N HIS A 299 13.82 -32.76 4.31
CA HIS A 299 14.63 -33.92 4.67
C HIS A 299 14.28 -35.10 3.76
N LEU A 300 15.31 -35.77 3.25
CA LEU A 300 15.17 -36.99 2.46
C LEU A 300 15.48 -38.21 3.32
N PHE A 301 14.60 -39.19 3.26
CA PHE A 301 14.75 -40.49 3.90
C PHE A 301 14.60 -41.61 2.88
N GLU A 302 15.32 -42.69 3.11
CA GLU A 302 15.26 -43.92 2.33
C GLU A 302 14.79 -45.06 3.21
N ALA A 303 13.75 -45.75 2.78
CA ALA A 303 13.15 -46.87 3.50
C ALA A 303 13.60 -48.21 2.88
N ASP A 304 14.19 -49.07 3.70
CA ASP A 304 14.58 -50.43 3.31
C ASP A 304 13.37 -51.37 3.38
N GLY A 305 12.82 -51.75 2.22
CA GLY A 305 11.86 -52.86 2.11
C GLY A 305 10.62 -52.55 1.24
N PRO A 306 9.90 -53.60 0.79
CA PRO A 306 8.66 -53.48 0.02
C PRO A 306 7.40 -53.48 0.90
N GLY A 307 7.52 -53.33 2.22
CA GLY A 307 6.39 -53.47 3.15
C GLY A 307 5.37 -52.34 2.96
N ASP A 308 4.07 -52.63 2.99
CA ASP A 308 3.06 -51.58 2.87
C ASP A 308 2.99 -50.74 4.15
N TYR A 309 3.69 -49.60 4.15
CA TYR A 309 3.95 -48.76 5.33
C TYR A 309 2.80 -47.84 5.68
N VAL A 310 1.71 -47.91 4.92
CA VAL A 310 0.59 -46.99 5.03
C VAL A 310 -0.57 -47.73 5.66
N SER A 311 -1.02 -47.25 6.82
CA SER A 311 -2.28 -47.70 7.40
C SER A 311 -3.41 -47.49 6.39
N SER A 312 -4.27 -48.49 6.20
CA SER A 312 -5.44 -48.45 5.30
C SER A 312 -6.42 -47.29 5.57
N HIS A 313 -6.28 -46.60 6.71
CA HIS A 313 -7.07 -45.43 7.11
C HIS A 313 -6.34 -44.09 6.86
N ALA A 314 -5.07 -44.13 6.44
CA ALA A 314 -4.30 -42.94 6.18
C ALA A 314 -4.60 -42.42 4.77
N ARG A 315 -4.76 -41.11 4.62
CA ARG A 315 -4.87 -40.43 3.32
C ARG A 315 -3.52 -40.37 2.61
N SER A 316 -2.70 -41.39 2.76
CA SER A 316 -1.35 -41.48 2.25
C SER A 316 -1.27 -42.56 1.18
N ARG A 317 -0.36 -42.40 0.22
CA ARG A 317 -0.09 -43.42 -0.80
C ARG A 317 1.35 -43.32 -1.27
N TRP A 318 1.84 -44.41 -1.80
CA TRP A 318 3.09 -44.44 -2.54
C TRP A 318 2.81 -44.02 -3.98
N ALA A 319 3.58 -43.06 -4.46
CA ALA A 319 3.42 -42.48 -5.79
C ALA A 319 4.76 -42.55 -6.53
N ALA A 320 4.73 -42.88 -7.82
CA ALA A 320 5.91 -42.80 -8.67
C ALA A 320 6.32 -41.33 -8.88
N VAL A 321 7.58 -41.09 -9.28
CA VAL A 321 8.12 -39.73 -9.53
C VAL A 321 7.22 -38.91 -10.46
N GLN A 322 6.73 -39.52 -11.56
CA GLN A 322 5.83 -38.86 -12.50
C GLN A 322 4.46 -38.56 -11.88
N GLU A 323 3.90 -39.48 -11.08
CA GLU A 323 2.64 -39.22 -10.38
C GLU A 323 2.77 -38.06 -9.39
N VAL A 324 3.90 -37.94 -8.69
CA VAL A 324 4.16 -36.82 -7.78
C VAL A 324 4.18 -35.48 -8.53
N GLU A 325 4.75 -35.45 -9.74
CA GLU A 325 4.79 -34.25 -10.59
C GLU A 325 3.38 -33.82 -11.04
N ASP A 326 2.55 -34.79 -11.43
CA ASP A 326 1.18 -34.57 -11.92
C ASP A 326 0.18 -34.18 -10.81
N GLU A 327 0.50 -34.49 -9.56
CA GLU A 327 -0.41 -34.25 -8.44
C GLU A 327 -0.60 -32.77 -8.09
N SER A 328 -1.78 -32.46 -7.56
CA SER A 328 -2.11 -31.10 -7.13
C SER A 328 -1.47 -30.79 -5.77
N MET A 329 -0.29 -30.16 -5.80
CA MET A 329 0.42 -29.69 -4.61
C MET A 329 0.41 -28.17 -4.49
N GLY A 330 0.50 -27.68 -3.25
CA GLY A 330 0.71 -26.26 -2.98
C GLY A 330 2.05 -25.76 -3.56
N THR A 331 2.12 -24.51 -4.00
CA THR A 331 3.33 -23.96 -4.67
C THR A 331 4.59 -24.05 -3.82
N GLY A 332 4.48 -23.87 -2.50
CA GLY A 332 5.61 -24.08 -1.57
C GLY A 332 6.07 -25.55 -1.52
N MET A 333 5.13 -26.50 -1.58
CA MET A 333 5.44 -27.92 -1.62
C MET A 333 6.04 -28.35 -2.97
N ARG A 334 5.62 -27.75 -4.10
CA ARG A 334 6.29 -27.97 -5.40
C ARG A 334 7.75 -27.53 -5.39
N LYS A 335 8.09 -26.45 -4.68
CA LYS A 335 9.49 -26.06 -4.47
C LYS A 335 10.26 -27.09 -3.63
N CYS A 336 9.63 -27.67 -2.62
CA CYS A 336 10.22 -28.77 -1.86
C CYS A 336 10.43 -30.01 -2.74
N TRP A 337 9.46 -30.32 -3.60
CA TRP A 337 9.57 -31.40 -4.59
C TRP A 337 10.74 -31.19 -5.54
N ALA A 338 10.98 -29.98 -6.05
CA ALA A 338 12.12 -29.70 -6.92
C ALA A 338 13.46 -30.08 -6.28
N LEU A 339 13.65 -29.79 -4.98
CA LEU A 339 14.86 -30.19 -4.23
C LEU A 339 14.98 -31.71 -4.11
N VAL A 340 13.86 -32.39 -3.83
CA VAL A 340 13.84 -33.85 -3.72
C VAL A 340 14.14 -34.51 -5.07
N ARG A 341 13.54 -34.01 -6.15
CA ARG A 341 13.70 -34.54 -7.50
C ARG A 341 15.16 -34.47 -7.95
N GLU A 342 15.81 -33.32 -7.78
CA GLU A 342 17.24 -33.14 -8.08
C GLU A 342 18.09 -34.22 -7.40
N ARG A 343 17.81 -34.52 -6.13
CA ARG A 343 18.55 -35.54 -5.38
C ARG A 343 18.18 -36.99 -5.72
N VAL A 344 16.99 -37.22 -6.26
CA VAL A 344 16.47 -38.55 -6.60
C VAL A 344 16.92 -39.00 -8.00
N GLU A 345 17.16 -38.03 -8.89
CA GLU A 345 17.65 -38.22 -10.27
C GLU A 345 19.19 -38.27 -10.38
N GLU A 346 19.92 -37.75 -9.40
CA GLU A 346 21.39 -37.90 -9.22
C GLU A 346 21.83 -39.33 -8.85
#